data_AF-A0A950EJP3-F1
#
_entry.id   AF-A0A950EJP3-F1
#
_cell.length_a   1.000
_cell.length_b   1.000
_cell.length_c   1.000
_cell.angle_alpha   90.00
_cell.angle_beta   90.00
_cell.angle_gamma   90.00
#
_symmetry.space_group_name_H-M   'P 1'
#
loop_
_entity.id
_entity.type
_entity.pdbx_description
1 polymer ?
#
loop_
_entity_poly.entity_id
_entity_poly.type
_entity_poly.pdbx_seq_one_letter_code
_entity_poly.pdbx_strand_id
1 'polypeptide(L)'
;MPPPRPMQAADIGRLTAVGDPRLSPDAATVAFTVATIDLDANEYQSSIWVAAVDGADEARPFTSGDHKDGAPRWSPDGRFLAFVRHDQDSAETKVCVIPAGGGEARTVAEWKDEVSELAWSPDGSRLATASRDGTV
;
A
#
# COMPACT_ATOMS: atom_id res chain seq x y z
N MET A 1 -24.77 -24.48 21.55
CA MET A 1 -24.16 -23.79 20.40
C MET A 1 -23.62 -24.86 19.47
N PRO A 2 -23.95 -24.86 18.18
CA PRO A 2 -23.35 -25.82 17.24
C PRO A 2 -21.83 -25.59 17.16
N PRO A 3 -21.05 -26.64 16.87
CA PRO A 3 -19.60 -26.49 16.69
C PRO A 3 -19.31 -25.60 15.47
N PRO A 4 -18.21 -24.82 15.49
CA PRO A 4 -17.81 -24.02 14.35
C PRO A 4 -17.50 -24.91 13.13
N ARG A 5 -17.87 -24.44 11.93
CA ARG A 5 -17.55 -25.13 10.68
C ARG A 5 -16.02 -25.09 10.44
N PRO A 6 -15.37 -26.19 10.03
CA PRO A 6 -13.96 -26.18 9.66
C PRO A 6 -13.71 -25.32 8.41
N MET A 7 -12.49 -24.80 8.27
CA MET A 7 -12.09 -24.06 7.07
C MET A 7 -12.17 -24.95 5.82
N GLN A 8 -12.62 -24.34 4.72
CA GLN A 8 -12.66 -24.93 3.38
C GLN A 8 -11.74 -24.13 2.45
N ALA A 9 -11.34 -24.72 1.32
CA ALA A 9 -10.48 -24.03 0.35
C ALA A 9 -11.06 -22.68 -0.11
N ALA A 10 -12.38 -22.60 -0.31
CA ALA A 10 -13.06 -21.38 -0.69
C ALA A 10 -13.00 -20.27 0.38
N ASP A 11 -12.74 -20.61 1.64
CA ASP A 11 -12.57 -19.61 2.71
C ASP A 11 -11.28 -18.79 2.53
N ILE A 12 -10.31 -19.27 1.72
CA ILE A 12 -9.08 -18.52 1.41
C ILE A 12 -9.42 -17.20 0.71
N GLY A 13 -10.41 -17.18 -0.19
CA GLY A 13 -10.86 -15.96 -0.88
C GLY A 13 -11.47 -14.90 0.05
N ARG A 14 -11.72 -15.25 1.31
CA ARG A 14 -12.27 -14.36 2.33
C ARG A 14 -11.20 -13.84 3.28
N LEU A 15 -9.94 -14.24 3.09
CA LEU A 15 -8.84 -13.77 3.90
C LEU A 15 -8.43 -12.37 3.46
N THR A 16 -8.18 -11.54 4.46
CA THR A 16 -7.58 -10.22 4.29
C THR A 16 -6.21 -10.24 4.95
N ALA A 17 -5.17 -9.91 4.20
CA ALA A 17 -3.83 -9.74 4.73
C ALA A 17 -3.58 -8.27 5.01
N VAL A 18 -3.04 -7.97 6.20
CA VAL A 18 -2.67 -6.61 6.61
C VAL A 18 -1.16 -6.57 6.86
N GLY A 19 -0.47 -5.57 6.33
CA GLY A 19 1.00 -5.53 6.37
C GLY A 19 1.62 -4.15 6.23
N ASP A 20 2.96 -4.13 6.22
CA ASP A 20 3.83 -2.95 6.08
C ASP A 20 3.35 -1.69 6.84
N PRO A 21 3.13 -1.76 8.17
CA PRO A 21 2.66 -0.61 8.94
C PRO A 21 3.74 0.47 9.06
N ARG A 22 3.36 1.72 8.84
CA ARG A 22 4.24 2.91 8.87
C ARG A 22 3.58 4.07 9.58
N LEU A 23 4.21 4.53 10.66
CA LEU A 23 3.80 5.73 11.39
C LEU A 23 4.11 6.98 10.57
N SER A 24 3.21 7.97 10.62
CA SER A 24 3.49 9.34 10.21
C SER A 24 4.63 9.92 11.08
N PRO A 25 5.34 10.97 10.62
CA PRO A 25 6.46 11.54 11.36
C PRO A 25 6.10 12.06 12.76
N ASP A 26 4.85 12.51 12.95
CA ASP A 26 4.29 12.93 14.24
C ASP A 26 3.70 11.78 15.07
N ALA A 27 3.74 10.54 14.55
CA ALA A 27 3.17 9.34 15.14
C ALA A 27 1.66 9.39 15.43
N ALA A 28 0.91 10.30 14.80
CA ALA A 28 -0.54 10.40 14.96
C ALA A 28 -1.31 9.41 14.08
N THR A 29 -0.77 9.09 12.90
CA THR A 29 -1.42 8.22 11.90
C THR A 29 -0.54 7.02 11.58
N VAL A 30 -1.15 5.86 11.36
CA VAL A 30 -0.48 4.69 10.77
C VAL A 30 -1.04 4.43 9.38
N ALA A 31 -0.17 4.32 8.38
CA ALA A 31 -0.49 3.80 7.05
C ALA A 31 -0.10 2.32 6.98
N PHE A 32 -0.89 1.50 6.30
CA PHE A 32 -0.63 0.07 6.16
C PHE A 32 -1.30 -0.48 4.90
N THR A 33 -0.84 -1.64 4.44
CA THR A 33 -1.45 -2.31 3.29
C THR A 33 -2.57 -3.22 3.75
N VAL A 34 -3.62 -3.30 2.93
CA VAL A 34 -4.71 -4.27 3.05
C VAL A 34 -4.83 -4.98 1.71
N ALA A 35 -4.62 -6.29 1.72
CA ALA A 35 -4.68 -7.13 0.54
C ALA A 35 -5.83 -8.14 0.61
N THR A 36 -6.56 -8.27 -0.49
CA THR A 36 -7.68 -9.18 -0.67
C THR A 36 -7.41 -10.11 -1.85
N ILE A 37 -8.08 -11.27 -1.85
CA ILE A 37 -7.92 -12.32 -2.85
C ILE A 37 -9.16 -12.37 -3.72
N ASP A 38 -9.00 -12.17 -5.03
CA ASP A 38 -10.02 -12.45 -6.02
C ASP A 38 -9.76 -13.85 -6.59
N LEU A 39 -10.55 -14.83 -6.15
CA LEU A 39 -10.41 -16.23 -6.59
C LEU A 39 -10.90 -16.43 -8.02
N ASP A 40 -11.85 -15.62 -8.49
CA ASP A 40 -12.45 -15.77 -9.83
C ASP A 40 -11.49 -15.20 -10.88
N ALA A 41 -10.86 -14.06 -10.59
CA ALA A 41 -9.81 -13.47 -11.41
C ALA A 41 -8.44 -14.17 -11.24
N ASN A 42 -8.26 -14.96 -10.17
CA ASN A 42 -6.97 -15.51 -9.74
C ASN A 42 -5.92 -14.40 -9.51
N GLU A 43 -6.34 -13.35 -8.80
CA GLU A 43 -5.54 -12.16 -8.56
C GLU A 43 -5.56 -11.70 -7.11
N TYR A 44 -4.52 -10.97 -6.73
CA TYR A 44 -4.48 -10.22 -5.47
C TYR A 44 -4.73 -8.75 -5.76
N GLN A 45 -5.49 -8.09 -4.90
CA GLN A 45 -5.60 -6.64 -4.91
C GLN A 45 -5.05 -6.11 -3.60
N SER A 46 -4.39 -4.96 -3.63
CA SER A 46 -3.93 -4.31 -2.41
C SER A 46 -4.17 -2.82 -2.46
N SER A 47 -4.62 -2.28 -1.34
CA SER A 47 -4.83 -0.85 -1.14
C SER A 47 -4.11 -0.39 0.12
N ILE A 48 -3.80 0.90 0.18
CA ILE A 48 -3.26 1.50 1.39
C ILE A 48 -4.40 2.03 2.22
N TRP A 49 -4.38 1.74 3.51
CA TRP A 49 -5.32 2.20 4.51
C TRP A 49 -4.60 3.05 5.54
N VAL A 50 -5.35 3.91 6.21
CA VAL A 50 -4.87 4.74 7.32
C VAL A 50 -5.78 4.61 8.53
N ALA A 51 -5.19 4.71 9.72
CA ALA A 51 -5.91 4.77 10.99
C ALA A 51 -5.21 5.71 11.97
N ALA A 52 -5.97 6.28 12.90
CA ALA A 52 -5.40 7.00 14.04
C ALA A 52 -4.70 6.02 14.99
N VAL A 53 -3.51 6.38 15.47
CA VAL A 53 -2.69 5.49 16.33
C VAL A 53 -3.31 5.27 17.71
N ASP A 54 -4.07 6.24 18.20
CA ASP A 54 -4.82 6.16 19.46
C ASP A 54 -6.13 5.35 19.35
N GLY A 55 -6.50 4.92 18.13
CA GLY A 55 -7.73 4.19 17.86
C GLY A 55 -9.01 5.02 17.95
N ALA A 56 -8.90 6.36 17.93
CA ALA A 56 -10.06 7.24 18.00
C ALA A 56 -10.99 7.10 16.78
N ASP A 57 -10.41 6.81 15.61
CA ASP A 57 -11.12 6.66 14.34
C ASP A 57 -10.97 5.25 13.76
N GLU A 58 -12.00 4.80 13.03
CA GLU A 58 -11.95 3.55 12.27
C GLU A 58 -10.94 3.65 11.13
N ALA A 59 -10.24 2.54 10.86
CA ALA A 59 -9.37 2.43 9.70
C ALA A 59 -10.16 2.66 8.42
N ARG A 60 -9.59 3.42 7.49
CA ARG A 60 -10.23 3.75 6.21
C ARG A 60 -9.28 3.58 5.03
N PRO A 61 -9.81 3.25 3.84
CA PRO A 61 -9.01 3.26 2.63
C PRO A 61 -8.44 4.66 2.38
N PHE A 62 -7.19 4.69 1.94
CA PHE A 62 -6.45 5.89 1.59
C PHE A 62 -6.14 5.95 0.10
N THR A 63 -5.98 4.78 -0.54
CA THR A 63 -5.99 4.64 -1.99
C THR A 63 -7.20 3.82 -2.45
N SER A 64 -7.55 3.98 -3.73
CA SER A 64 -8.69 3.31 -4.37
C SER A 64 -8.34 2.92 -5.80
N GLY A 65 -9.13 2.00 -6.37
CA GLY A 65 -9.01 1.51 -7.74
C GLY A 65 -8.50 0.07 -7.81
N ASP A 66 -8.58 -0.50 -9.02
CA ASP A 66 -8.21 -1.88 -9.30
C ASP A 66 -6.70 -1.99 -9.54
N HIS A 67 -5.94 -1.81 -8.47
CA HIS A 67 -4.47 -1.79 -8.50
C HIS A 67 -3.90 -2.62 -7.35
N LYS A 68 -2.58 -2.86 -7.41
CA LYS A 68 -1.81 -3.40 -6.29
C LYS A 68 -0.95 -2.27 -5.73
N ASP A 69 -1.52 -1.51 -4.79
CA ASP A 69 -0.83 -0.45 -4.08
C ASP A 69 -0.09 -1.02 -2.86
N GLY A 70 1.17 -0.61 -2.67
CA GLY A 70 2.04 -1.14 -1.63
C GLY A 70 3.21 -0.22 -1.27
N ALA A 71 4.06 -0.72 -0.36
CA ALA A 71 5.25 -0.01 0.14
C ALA A 71 5.02 1.46 0.55
N PRO A 72 4.01 1.77 1.39
CA PRO A 72 3.74 3.15 1.81
C PRO A 72 4.93 3.77 2.56
N ARG A 73 5.32 5.01 2.26
CA ARG A 73 6.39 5.74 2.97
C ARG A 73 6.01 7.20 3.16
N TRP A 74 5.80 7.61 4.41
CA TRP A 74 5.55 9.01 4.75
C TRP A 74 6.77 9.86 4.40
N SER A 75 6.53 11.05 3.84
CA SER A 75 7.59 12.04 3.68
C SER A 75 8.07 12.50 5.07
N PRO A 76 9.35 12.88 5.23
CA PRO A 76 9.88 13.32 6.53
C PRO A 76 9.16 14.53 7.12
N ASP A 77 8.61 15.39 6.26
CA ASP A 77 7.82 16.57 6.63
C ASP A 77 6.33 16.26 6.88
N GLY A 78 5.91 15.00 6.72
CA GLY A 78 4.54 14.53 6.95
C GLY A 78 3.50 15.04 5.95
N ARG A 79 3.91 15.73 4.87
CA ARG A 79 2.96 16.32 3.90
C ARG A 79 2.45 15.31 2.87
N PHE A 80 3.16 14.22 2.63
CA PHE A 80 2.85 13.25 1.58
C PHE A 80 3.07 11.81 2.06
N LEU A 81 2.37 10.89 1.43
CA LEU A 81 2.66 9.46 1.44
C LEU A 81 3.09 9.05 0.03
N ALA A 82 4.32 8.55 -0.11
CA ALA A 82 4.74 7.86 -1.33
C ALA A 82 4.31 6.39 -1.27
N PHE A 83 4.04 5.80 -2.43
CA PHE A 83 3.73 4.38 -2.54
C PHE A 83 4.04 3.85 -3.92
N VAL A 84 4.17 2.53 -4.01
CA VAL A 84 4.28 1.80 -5.27
C VAL A 84 2.88 1.38 -5.71
N ARG A 85 2.60 1.51 -7.00
CA ARG A 85 1.39 1.02 -7.66
C ARG A 85 1.78 0.10 -8.80
N HIS A 86 1.33 -1.15 -8.75
CA HIS A 86 1.42 -2.06 -9.89
C HIS A 86 0.08 -2.13 -10.62
N ASP A 87 0.15 -2.08 -11.94
CA ASP A 87 -0.99 -2.37 -12.80
C ASP A 87 -1.30 -3.88 -12.74
N GLN A 88 -2.57 -4.27 -12.90
CA GLN A 88 -2.96 -5.68 -12.94
C GLN A 88 -2.59 -6.31 -14.28
N ASP A 89 -2.66 -5.53 -15.37
CA ASP A 89 -2.53 -6.02 -16.74
C ASP A 89 -1.10 -5.86 -17.31
N SER A 90 -0.16 -5.28 -16.55
CA SER A 90 1.22 -5.08 -17.00
C SER A 90 2.25 -5.25 -15.90
N ALA A 91 3.51 -5.45 -16.30
CA ALA A 91 4.65 -5.43 -15.38
C ALA A 91 5.08 -4.01 -14.98
N GLU A 92 4.38 -2.98 -15.48
CA GLU A 92 4.74 -1.59 -15.20
C GLU A 92 4.44 -1.23 -13.76
N THR A 93 5.41 -0.54 -13.17
CA THR A 93 5.32 -0.08 -11.79
C THR A 93 5.40 1.42 -11.75
N LYS A 94 4.46 2.04 -11.04
CA LYS A 94 4.40 3.48 -10.85
C LYS A 94 4.76 3.82 -9.41
N VAL A 95 5.55 4.87 -9.21
CA VAL A 95 5.71 5.48 -7.90
C VAL A 95 4.81 6.70 -7.86
N CYS A 96 3.93 6.69 -6.87
CA CYS A 96 2.90 7.69 -6.68
C CYS A 96 3.13 8.43 -5.36
N VAL A 97 2.65 9.67 -5.29
CA VAL A 97 2.55 10.41 -4.03
C VAL A 97 1.13 10.95 -3.86
N ILE A 98 0.60 10.83 -2.64
CA ILE A 98 -0.72 11.34 -2.25
C ILE A 98 -0.54 12.31 -1.07
N PRO A 99 -1.28 13.43 -1.00
CA PRO A 99 -1.22 14.33 0.16
C PRO A 99 -1.63 13.61 1.45
N ALA A 100 -1.01 13.96 2.58
CA ALA A 100 -1.28 13.30 3.87
C ALA A 100 -2.74 13.45 4.35
N GLY A 101 -3.41 14.55 3.97
CA GLY A 101 -4.84 14.73 4.19
C GLY A 101 -5.74 13.87 3.31
N GLY A 102 -5.17 13.06 2.41
CA GLY A 102 -5.87 12.35 1.35
C GLY A 102 -6.05 13.21 0.10
N GLY A 103 -6.83 12.69 -0.85
CA GLY A 103 -7.07 13.32 -2.16
C GLY A 103 -6.54 12.47 -3.31
N GLU A 104 -6.25 13.11 -4.43
CA GLU A 104 -5.79 12.41 -5.63
C GLU A 104 -4.28 12.11 -5.55
N ALA A 105 -3.92 10.86 -5.86
CA ALA A 105 -2.53 10.47 -6.00
C ALA A 105 -1.98 10.93 -7.37
N ARG A 106 -0.75 11.42 -7.39
CA ARG A 106 -0.03 11.74 -8.63
C ARG A 106 1.13 10.78 -8.85
N THR A 107 1.27 10.28 -10.07
CA THR A 107 2.48 9.55 -10.49
C THR A 107 3.67 10.51 -10.55
N VAL A 108 4.80 10.13 -9.96
CA VAL A 108 6.04 10.90 -9.98
C VAL A 108 7.14 10.24 -10.80
N ALA A 109 7.05 8.93 -11.02
CA ALA A 109 7.95 8.16 -11.86
C ALA A 109 7.34 6.80 -12.24
N GLU A 110 7.85 6.19 -13.31
CA GLU A 110 7.36 4.93 -13.88
C GLU A 110 8.55 4.04 -14.29
N TRP A 111 8.40 2.73 -14.09
CA TRP A 111 9.37 1.70 -14.44
C TRP A 111 8.69 0.58 -15.21
N LYS A 112 9.45 -0.08 -16.08
CA LYS A 112 8.99 -1.28 -16.81
C LYS A 112 9.12 -2.57 -16.00
N ASP A 113 9.91 -2.52 -14.94
CA ASP A 113 10.18 -3.63 -14.03
C ASP A 113 9.56 -3.36 -12.65
N GLU A 114 9.55 -4.40 -11.82
CA GLU A 114 9.00 -4.36 -10.46
C GLU A 114 9.87 -3.51 -9.52
N VAL A 115 9.28 -2.46 -8.97
CA VAL A 115 9.84 -1.73 -7.82
C VAL A 115 9.26 -2.32 -6.53
N SER A 116 10.11 -2.81 -5.64
CA SER A 116 9.66 -3.48 -4.41
C SER A 116 9.70 -2.60 -3.16
N GLU A 117 10.58 -1.58 -3.14
CA GLU A 117 10.77 -0.72 -1.98
C GLU A 117 11.01 0.75 -2.34
N LEU A 118 10.62 1.62 -1.41
CA LEU A 118 10.81 3.06 -1.47
C LEU A 118 11.44 3.59 -0.17
N ALA A 119 12.22 4.66 -0.28
CA ALA A 119 12.68 5.46 0.86
C ALA A 119 12.81 6.94 0.48
N TRP A 120 12.31 7.82 1.34
CA TRP A 120 12.55 9.26 1.20
C TRP A 120 13.97 9.61 1.64
N SER A 121 14.59 10.53 0.90
CA SER A 121 15.73 11.30 1.40
C SER A 121 15.36 12.07 2.68
N PRO A 122 16.31 12.30 3.61
CA PRO A 122 16.01 13.00 4.87
C PRO A 122 15.45 14.41 4.70
N ASP A 123 15.80 15.10 3.61
CA ASP A 123 15.30 16.44 3.27
C ASP A 123 13.95 16.41 2.51
N GLY A 124 13.42 15.22 2.20
CA GLY A 124 12.16 15.03 1.49
C GLY A 124 12.20 15.40 0.00
N SER A 125 13.38 15.71 -0.57
CA SER A 125 13.49 16.18 -1.96
C SER A 125 13.59 15.07 -3.00
N ARG A 126 13.94 13.86 -2.58
CA ARG A 126 14.17 12.68 -3.43
C ARG A 126 13.59 11.41 -2.83
N LEU A 127 13.31 10.45 -3.70
CA LEU A 127 12.97 9.06 -3.39
C LEU A 127 14.05 8.13 -3.95
N ALA A 128 14.51 7.19 -3.12
CA ALA A 128 15.28 6.03 -3.54
C ALA A 128 14.33 4.86 -3.75
N THR A 129 14.61 4.04 -4.75
CA THR A 129 13.81 2.87 -5.13
C THR A 129 14.69 1.63 -5.22
N ALA A 130 14.20 0.48 -4.77
CA ALA A 130 14.82 -0.81 -5.06
C ALA A 130 14.01 -1.52 -6.16
N SER A 131 14.69 -1.90 -7.24
CA SER A 131 14.11 -2.61 -8.37
C SER A 131 14.78 -3.96 -8.54
N ARG A 132 14.02 -4.95 -9.01
CA ARG A 132 14.54 -6.29 -9.30
C ARG A 132 15.22 -6.39 -10.68
N ASP A 133 15.50 -5.25 -11.31
CA ASP A 133 16.29 -5.13 -12.55
C ASP A 133 17.81 -5.26 -12.34
N GLY A 134 18.27 -5.38 -11.09
CA GLY A 134 19.69 -5.53 -10.76
C GLY A 134 20.45 -4.21 -10.63
N THR A 135 19.77 -3.06 -10.54
CA THR A 135 20.39 -1.77 -10.23
C THR A 135 20.38 -1.48 -8.73
N VAL A 136 21.38 -2.00 -8.02
CA VAL A 136 21.80 -1.50 -6.69
C VAL A 136 23.31 -1.30 -6.68
#